data_AF-A0A0M3K2C3-F1
#
_entry.id   AF-A0A0M3K2C3-F1
#
_cell.length_a   1.000
_cell.length_b   1.000
_cell.length_c   1.000
_cell.angle_alpha   90.00
_cell.angle_beta   90.00
_cell.angle_gamma   90.00
#
_symmetry.space_group_name_H-M   'P 1'
#
loop_
_entity.id
_entity.type
_entity.pdbx_description
1 polymer ?
#
loop_
_entity_poly.entity_id
_entity_poly.type
_entity_poly.pdbx_seq_one_letter_code
_entity_poly.pdbx_strand_id
1 'polypeptide(L)'
;MLGVGRPNANVAFPDFFALSTDIWWISELQRFHDEVLAIHNNKKELFKLDFDGVWLDMNEPTSYGTNELNPWYFNDPSHAKTVPLQCPSSKYDKPPYQTYSVYDYIHTNANVRPRFCLYISENKLSEALLNLTEHMDAISSSLASKTLCMAAISRAGPMYDVKNLYGLRQSYVTQVALQNITHKRANVLTRSSFPSGGKYAGHWLGENSATWYDMRTSIVSVQLFNMFGIPYVGADICGYHGNATEDLCARWQQLGAFYTLSRNYNDEISSPHETSTPQYPTVWSKISNVTRQANLFKYQHLPYLYTLMFEASRIGGTVIRPLFFEFSNDKTTHGISNQFMWGSAMLIVPVSSAVRIETLNFRLRVHDEQRLFSNGKHLCGSKTDHQFQDQSEIQAYLPSSAMWYSMRENIDYAQKVSGGSVLLSAPQDDLIPVFIRDEKQEARGQLVWDDGESIINGYDTYCYDDLRMFFKHRAIQFSRVKKCTSLTVPSITTIEVFGYTSPVPDVTSLRKQPGNIPLDNAAVIYDSQKQRLLITATNIYVFSTDENIIVGWDNGT
;
A
#
# COMPACT_ATOMS: atom_id res chain seq x y z
N MET A 1 25.71 1.66 -25.06
CA MET A 1 24.70 2.73 -25.17
C MET A 1 24.84 3.61 -23.95
N LEU A 2 24.92 4.93 -24.12
CA LEU A 2 25.03 5.86 -23.01
C LEU A 2 23.81 6.78 -23.00
N GLY A 3 23.10 6.84 -21.89
CA GLY A 3 21.98 7.74 -21.68
C GLY A 3 22.30 8.83 -20.68
N VAL A 4 21.25 9.42 -20.12
CA VAL A 4 21.34 10.45 -19.08
C VAL A 4 20.40 10.08 -17.95
N GLY A 5 20.86 10.27 -16.71
CA GLY A 5 20.10 10.03 -15.48
C GLY A 5 20.49 11.07 -14.42
N ARG A 6 20.29 10.78 -13.14
CA ARG A 6 20.63 11.70 -12.04
C ARG A 6 22.13 12.11 -11.97
N PRO A 7 23.11 11.22 -12.22
CA PRO A 7 24.52 11.60 -12.18
C PRO A 7 24.84 12.70 -13.18
N ASN A 8 25.75 13.61 -12.83
CA ASN A 8 26.21 14.68 -13.71
C ASN A 8 27.21 14.20 -14.80
N ALA A 9 26.85 13.11 -15.48
CA ALA A 9 27.62 12.46 -16.54
C ALA A 9 26.71 11.54 -17.36
N ASN A 10 27.14 11.15 -18.56
CA ASN A 10 26.46 10.11 -19.30
C ASN A 10 26.56 8.77 -18.54
N VAL A 11 25.47 8.01 -18.51
CA VAL A 11 25.37 6.75 -17.76
C VAL A 11 25.21 5.54 -18.67
N ALA A 12 25.86 4.43 -18.30
CA ALA A 12 25.62 3.12 -18.88
C ALA A 12 24.50 2.39 -18.11
N PHE A 13 23.80 1.49 -18.79
CA PHE A 13 22.71 0.70 -18.23
C PHE A 13 23.14 -0.76 -18.10
N PRO A 14 23.22 -1.31 -16.88
CA PRO A 14 23.59 -2.71 -16.68
C PRO A 14 22.60 -3.68 -17.33
N ASP A 15 23.11 -4.69 -18.01
CA ASP A 15 22.30 -5.76 -18.57
C ASP A 15 21.99 -6.84 -17.52
N PHE A 16 20.90 -6.68 -16.77
CA PHE A 16 20.48 -7.65 -15.75
C PHE A 16 20.01 -9.01 -16.29
N PHE A 17 20.15 -9.28 -17.59
CA PHE A 17 19.99 -10.62 -18.16
C PHE A 17 21.32 -11.38 -18.27
N ALA A 18 22.46 -10.70 -18.04
CA ALA A 18 23.79 -11.30 -18.10
C ALA A 18 24.30 -11.71 -16.71
N LEU A 19 24.80 -12.95 -16.60
CA LEU A 19 25.40 -13.47 -15.35
C LEU A 19 26.58 -12.61 -14.85
N SER A 20 27.37 -12.03 -15.77
CA SER A 20 28.46 -11.12 -15.41
C SER A 20 27.96 -9.87 -14.70
N THR A 21 26.78 -9.38 -15.07
CA THR A 21 26.15 -8.23 -14.43
C THR A 21 25.62 -8.61 -13.05
N ASP A 22 25.11 -9.83 -12.88
CA ASP A 22 24.70 -10.30 -11.56
C ASP A 22 25.87 -10.33 -10.56
N ILE A 23 27.01 -10.89 -10.98
CA ILE A 23 28.23 -10.94 -10.17
C ILE A 23 28.71 -9.53 -9.82
N TRP A 24 28.76 -8.64 -10.82
CA TRP A 24 29.15 -7.26 -10.61
C TRP A 24 28.21 -6.53 -9.64
N TRP A 25 26.89 -6.65 -9.82
CA TRP A 25 25.91 -5.95 -8.98
C TRP A 25 25.95 -6.41 -7.52
N ILE A 26 26.05 -7.72 -7.30
CA ILE A 26 26.21 -8.30 -5.94
C ILE A 26 27.50 -7.76 -5.30
N SER A 27 28.61 -7.76 -6.05
CA SER A 27 29.89 -7.25 -5.54
C SER A 27 29.86 -5.77 -5.20
N GLU A 28 29.18 -4.94 -6.00
CA GLU A 28 29.06 -3.51 -5.73
C GLU A 28 28.18 -3.24 -4.50
N LEU A 29 27.07 -3.97 -4.33
CA LEU A 29 26.24 -3.85 -3.13
C LEU A 29 26.97 -4.32 -1.87
N GLN A 30 27.74 -5.41 -1.94
CA GLN A 30 28.59 -5.85 -0.83
C GLN A 30 29.64 -4.78 -0.49
N ARG A 31 30.34 -4.24 -1.49
CA ARG A 31 31.33 -3.19 -1.26
C ARG A 31 30.69 -1.96 -0.61
N PHE A 32 29.52 -1.55 -1.09
CA PHE A 32 28.80 -0.39 -0.55
C PHE A 32 28.26 -0.64 0.86
N HIS A 33 27.95 -1.89 1.21
CA HIS A 33 27.57 -2.26 2.56
C HIS A 33 28.76 -2.22 3.53
N ASP A 34 29.90 -2.76 3.09
CA ASP A 34 31.09 -2.90 3.93
C ASP A 34 31.81 -1.58 4.14
N GLU A 35 32.00 -0.78 3.08
CA GLU A 35 32.77 0.46 3.12
C GLU A 35 32.28 1.51 2.10
N VAL A 36 31.88 2.67 2.62
CA VAL A 36 31.53 3.87 1.86
C VAL A 36 32.46 5.00 2.24
N LEU A 37 33.09 5.62 1.25
CA LEU A 37 33.85 6.84 1.44
C LEU A 37 32.90 8.03 1.57
N ALA A 38 32.82 8.63 2.75
CA ALA A 38 32.02 9.83 2.99
C ALA A 38 32.89 10.98 3.50
N ILE A 39 32.39 12.21 3.32
CA ILE A 39 33.00 13.39 3.94
C ILE A 39 32.34 13.62 5.29
N HIS A 40 33.09 13.42 6.36
CA HIS A 40 32.68 13.72 7.72
C HIS A 40 33.65 14.74 8.32
N ASN A 41 33.14 15.85 8.86
CA ASN A 41 33.95 16.95 9.41
C ASN A 41 35.09 17.42 8.46
N ASN A 42 34.79 17.60 7.17
CA ASN A 42 35.74 17.97 6.11
C ASN A 42 36.90 16.97 5.87
N LYS A 43 36.78 15.72 6.35
CA LYS A 43 37.73 14.63 6.09
C LYS A 43 37.05 13.51 5.33
N LYS A 44 37.80 12.88 4.42
CA LYS A 44 37.38 11.66 3.74
C LYS A 44 37.65 10.47 4.65
N GLU A 45 36.59 9.79 5.07
CA GLU A 45 36.65 8.65 5.97
C GLU A 45 35.81 7.49 5.39
N LEU A 46 36.23 6.26 5.68
CA LEU A 46 35.50 5.05 5.28
C LEU A 46 34.53 4.68 6.41
N PHE A 47 33.27 4.48 6.06
CA PHE A 47 32.21 4.07 6.98
C PHE A 47 31.58 2.78 6.49
N LYS A 48 31.27 1.87 7.42
CA LYS A 48 30.35 0.77 7.12
C LYS A 48 28.94 1.33 6.99
N LEU A 49 28.24 1.01 5.90
CA LEU A 49 26.83 1.38 5.69
C LEU A 49 25.97 0.12 5.80
N ASP A 50 25.62 -0.22 7.04
CA ASP A 50 24.86 -1.43 7.40
C ASP A 50 23.36 -1.29 7.06
N PHE A 51 23.04 -1.20 5.77
CA PHE A 51 21.66 -1.03 5.32
C PHE A 51 20.88 -2.37 5.36
N ASP A 52 19.63 -2.32 5.82
CA ASP A 52 18.76 -3.51 5.89
C ASP A 52 17.96 -3.77 4.60
N GLY A 53 17.92 -2.82 3.68
CA GLY A 53 17.10 -2.90 2.48
C GLY A 53 17.55 -1.96 1.37
N VAL A 54 17.06 -2.21 0.16
CA VAL A 54 17.42 -1.45 -1.04
C VAL A 54 16.16 -0.94 -1.74
N TRP A 55 16.16 0.34 -2.07
CA TRP A 55 15.14 0.98 -2.88
C TRP A 55 15.65 1.19 -4.31
N LEU A 56 15.10 0.43 -5.26
CA LEU A 56 15.40 0.48 -6.68
C LEU A 56 14.44 1.44 -7.39
N ASP A 57 14.98 2.59 -7.80
CA ASP A 57 14.28 3.63 -8.55
C ASP A 57 14.83 3.76 -9.97
N MET A 58 14.09 4.46 -10.84
CA MET A 58 14.49 4.76 -12.22
C MET A 58 14.72 3.53 -13.12
N ASN A 59 14.14 2.39 -12.77
CA ASN A 59 14.48 1.08 -13.34
C ASN A 59 13.47 0.54 -14.36
N GLU A 60 12.74 1.40 -15.05
CA GLU A 60 11.89 1.03 -16.19
C GLU A 60 12.63 0.39 -17.38
N PRO A 61 13.90 0.71 -17.75
CA PRO A 61 14.86 1.71 -17.26
C PRO A 61 14.65 3.12 -17.83
N THR A 62 14.79 4.15 -16.99
CA THR A 62 14.59 5.55 -17.40
C THR A 62 15.88 6.18 -17.95
N SER A 63 15.77 6.89 -19.06
CA SER A 63 16.83 7.77 -19.60
C SER A 63 16.24 9.12 -19.94
N TYR A 64 16.88 10.21 -19.50
CA TYR A 64 16.41 11.56 -19.75
C TYR A 64 16.66 11.98 -21.20
N GLY A 65 15.67 12.61 -21.83
CA GLY A 65 15.82 13.29 -23.11
C GLY A 65 16.12 12.42 -24.33
N THR A 66 15.85 11.11 -24.29
CA THR A 66 16.14 10.23 -25.44
C THR A 66 15.45 10.73 -26.71
N ASN A 67 16.24 10.95 -27.78
CA ASN A 67 15.86 11.56 -29.06
C ASN A 67 15.41 13.03 -29.00
N GLU A 68 15.57 13.70 -27.86
CA GLU A 68 15.31 15.14 -27.74
C GLU A 68 16.59 15.92 -28.07
N LEU A 69 16.46 17.00 -28.84
CA LEU A 69 17.60 17.87 -29.19
C LEU A 69 18.00 18.78 -28.02
N ASN A 70 17.03 19.21 -27.22
CA ASN A 70 17.21 20.16 -26.13
C ASN A 70 16.26 19.81 -24.97
N PRO A 71 16.54 18.73 -24.21
CA PRO A 71 15.72 18.35 -23.07
C PRO A 71 15.80 19.37 -21.93
N TRP A 72 14.90 19.26 -20.96
CA TRP A 72 14.74 20.21 -19.86
C TRP A 72 16.03 20.53 -19.07
N TYR A 73 16.94 19.55 -18.94
CA TYR A 73 18.21 19.70 -18.20
C TYR A 73 19.36 20.29 -19.05
N PHE A 74 19.21 20.44 -20.36
CA PHE A 74 20.34 20.73 -21.27
C PHE A 74 20.97 22.11 -21.03
N ASN A 75 20.19 23.06 -20.52
CA ASN A 75 20.63 24.41 -20.20
C ASN A 75 20.84 24.63 -18.69
N ASP A 76 20.67 23.60 -17.87
CA ASP A 76 20.86 23.68 -16.42
C ASP A 76 22.36 23.80 -16.08
N PRO A 77 22.83 24.86 -15.41
CA PRO A 77 24.24 24.97 -15.02
C PRO A 77 24.71 23.89 -14.04
N SER A 78 23.79 23.29 -13.28
CA SER A 78 24.05 22.24 -12.29
C SER A 78 24.14 20.85 -12.92
N HIS A 79 23.59 20.69 -14.13
CA HIS A 79 23.70 19.48 -14.94
C HIS A 79 24.55 19.80 -16.18
N ALA A 80 25.80 19.35 -16.19
CA ALA A 80 26.71 19.48 -17.32
C ALA A 80 25.99 19.08 -18.63
N LYS A 81 26.35 19.77 -19.73
CA LYS A 81 25.85 19.59 -21.10
C LYS A 81 26.05 18.17 -21.64
N THR A 82 25.41 17.21 -21.01
CA THR A 82 25.46 15.80 -21.33
C THR A 82 24.54 15.57 -22.51
N VAL A 83 25.13 15.06 -23.59
CA VAL A 83 24.38 14.85 -24.83
C VAL A 83 23.33 13.76 -24.57
N PRO A 84 22.04 14.02 -24.88
CA PRO A 84 21.00 13.02 -24.72
C PRO A 84 21.23 11.82 -25.64
N LEU A 85 20.72 10.65 -25.25
CA LEU A 85 20.80 9.45 -26.09
C LEU A 85 20.06 9.69 -27.42
N GLN A 86 20.77 9.52 -28.54
CA GLN A 86 20.18 9.55 -29.89
C GLN A 86 20.14 8.14 -30.47
N CYS A 87 18.93 7.66 -30.75
CA CYS A 87 18.69 6.34 -31.29
C CYS A 87 18.77 6.35 -32.83
N PRO A 88 19.43 5.35 -33.44
CA PRO A 88 19.38 5.20 -34.88
C PRO A 88 17.94 4.86 -35.31
N SER A 89 17.58 5.23 -36.54
CA SER A 89 16.27 4.87 -37.09
C SER A 89 16.07 3.35 -37.06
N SER A 90 14.99 2.92 -36.42
CA SER A 90 14.69 1.50 -36.21
C SER A 90 13.20 1.24 -36.33
N LYS A 91 12.85 0.12 -36.99
CA LYS A 91 11.47 -0.41 -37.01
C LYS A 91 10.95 -0.76 -35.62
N TYR A 92 11.84 -0.92 -34.63
CA TYR A 92 11.45 -1.22 -33.25
C TYR A 92 11.04 0.03 -32.46
N ASP A 93 11.62 1.20 -32.76
CA ASP A 93 11.24 2.44 -32.05
C ASP A 93 9.89 2.98 -32.54
N LYS A 94 9.60 2.78 -33.83
CA LYS A 94 8.31 3.07 -34.48
C LYS A 94 7.76 1.80 -35.15
N PRO A 95 7.18 0.85 -34.38
CA PRO A 95 6.60 -0.36 -34.94
C PRO A 95 5.38 -0.04 -35.82
N PRO A 96 4.99 -0.96 -36.73
CA PRO A 96 3.82 -0.76 -37.60
C PRO A 96 2.52 -0.46 -36.84
N TYR A 97 2.40 -1.01 -35.63
CA TYR A 97 1.32 -0.70 -34.70
C TYR A 97 1.91 -0.08 -33.43
N GLN A 98 1.71 1.22 -33.26
CA GLN A 98 2.13 1.94 -32.07
C GLN A 98 1.02 1.85 -31.02
N THR A 99 1.38 1.50 -29.78
CA THR A 99 0.42 1.47 -28.67
C THR A 99 -0.02 2.88 -28.30
N TYR A 100 -1.18 3.01 -27.63
CA TYR A 100 -1.70 4.29 -27.14
C TYR A 100 -0.66 5.12 -26.35
N SER A 101 0.25 4.47 -25.62
CA SER A 101 1.33 5.11 -24.86
C SER A 101 2.25 6.03 -25.68
N VAL A 102 2.40 5.77 -26.98
CA VAL A 102 3.17 6.64 -27.88
C VAL A 102 2.39 7.94 -28.11
N TYR A 103 1.09 7.87 -28.38
CA TYR A 103 0.25 9.02 -28.67
C TYR A 103 0.01 9.90 -27.43
N ASP A 104 -0.21 9.29 -26.26
CA ASP A 104 -0.47 10.03 -25.01
C ASP A 104 0.74 10.90 -24.58
N TYR A 105 1.97 10.43 -24.84
CA TYR A 105 3.18 11.23 -24.57
C TYR A 105 3.16 12.58 -25.32
N ILE A 106 2.66 12.60 -26.56
CA ILE A 106 2.55 13.83 -27.36
C ILE A 106 1.63 14.84 -26.67
N HIS A 107 0.58 14.39 -25.97
CA HIS A 107 -0.38 15.26 -25.28
C HIS A 107 0.15 15.83 -23.97
N THR A 108 1.02 15.10 -23.28
CA THR A 108 1.53 15.50 -21.96
C THR A 108 2.63 16.56 -21.98
N ASN A 109 3.31 16.77 -23.11
CA ASN A 109 4.33 17.83 -23.26
C ASN A 109 3.75 19.26 -23.31
N ALA A 110 2.42 19.39 -23.36
CA ALA A 110 1.74 20.68 -23.35
C ALA A 110 1.15 21.01 -21.97
N ASN A 111 1.88 20.93 -20.85
CA ASN A 111 1.35 21.29 -19.50
C ASN A 111 0.03 20.61 -19.08
N VAL A 112 -0.47 19.64 -19.86
CA VAL A 112 -1.73 18.93 -19.62
C VAL A 112 -1.33 17.54 -19.16
N ARG A 113 -1.24 17.38 -17.84
CA ARG A 113 -1.13 16.07 -17.20
C ARG A 113 -2.28 15.18 -17.68
N PRO A 114 -2.06 13.90 -18.01
CA PRO A 114 -3.14 13.03 -18.48
C PRO A 114 -4.11 12.86 -17.31
N ARG A 115 -5.28 13.49 -17.46
CA ARG A 115 -6.44 13.25 -16.59
C ARG A 115 -6.91 11.84 -16.89
N PHE A 116 -6.49 10.86 -16.10
CA PHE A 116 -7.10 9.52 -16.11
C PHE A 116 -8.54 9.59 -15.56
N CYS A 117 -9.44 10.20 -16.33
CA CYS A 117 -10.85 9.87 -16.24
C CYS A 117 -11.07 8.64 -17.13
N LEU A 118 -11.15 7.45 -16.52
CA LEU A 118 -11.79 6.32 -17.18
C LEU A 118 -13.26 6.71 -17.44
N TYR A 119 -13.53 7.22 -18.63
CA TYR A 119 -14.87 7.35 -19.18
C TYR A 119 -15.11 6.10 -20.03
N ILE A 120 -15.83 5.11 -19.48
CA ILE A 120 -16.47 4.11 -20.32
C ILE A 120 -17.88 4.63 -20.60
N SER A 121 -18.01 5.41 -21.67
CA SER A 121 -19.29 5.53 -22.36
C SER A 121 -19.04 5.26 -23.83
N GLU A 122 -19.60 4.16 -24.32
CA GLU A 122 -19.76 3.90 -25.75
C GLU A 122 -20.41 5.13 -26.41
N ASN A 123 -19.86 5.55 -27.55
CA ASN A 123 -20.48 6.45 -28.56
C ASN A 123 -19.91 7.86 -28.80
N LYS A 124 -18.64 8.18 -28.52
CA LYS A 124 -17.99 9.37 -29.14
C LYS A 124 -16.50 9.21 -29.48
N LEU A 125 -16.13 8.11 -30.12
CA LEU A 125 -14.76 7.93 -30.65
C LEU A 125 -14.43 8.82 -31.86
N SER A 126 -15.42 9.31 -32.61
CA SER A 126 -15.16 9.95 -33.92
C SER A 126 -14.82 11.45 -33.86
N GLU A 127 -15.31 12.22 -32.88
CA GLU A 127 -15.08 13.68 -32.85
C GLU A 127 -13.74 14.06 -32.18
N ALA A 128 -13.22 13.23 -31.26
CA ALA A 128 -11.91 13.45 -30.64
C ALA A 128 -10.74 13.20 -31.61
N LEU A 129 -10.96 12.33 -32.62
CA LEU A 129 -9.95 11.93 -33.61
C LEU A 129 -9.63 13.00 -34.66
N LEU A 130 -10.50 13.99 -34.89
CA LEU A 130 -10.33 14.98 -35.96
C LEU A 130 -9.54 16.24 -35.55
N ASN A 131 -9.61 16.66 -34.28
CA ASN A 131 -8.81 17.79 -33.76
C ASN A 131 -7.37 17.39 -33.36
N LEU A 132 -7.03 16.12 -33.49
CA LEU A 132 -5.72 15.54 -33.17
C LEU A 132 -4.64 15.82 -34.22
N THR A 133 -5.05 16.26 -35.41
CA THR A 133 -4.19 16.28 -36.62
C THR A 133 -3.35 17.54 -36.80
N GLU A 134 -3.68 18.66 -36.15
CA GLU A 134 -3.04 19.98 -36.44
C GLU A 134 -1.88 20.38 -35.50
N HIS A 135 -1.48 19.53 -34.55
CA HIS A 135 -0.33 19.78 -33.64
C HIS A 135 0.77 18.69 -33.70
N MET A 136 0.77 17.84 -34.73
CA MET A 136 1.63 16.65 -34.82
C MET A 136 3.10 16.90 -35.22
N ASP A 137 3.52 18.12 -35.58
CA ASP A 137 4.77 18.32 -36.34
C ASP A 137 6.03 18.75 -35.54
N ALA A 138 6.06 18.65 -34.20
CA ALA A 138 7.28 19.01 -33.45
C ALA A 138 7.84 17.95 -32.48
N ILE A 139 7.07 16.93 -32.08
CA ILE A 139 7.57 15.85 -31.18
C ILE A 139 6.98 14.51 -31.61
N SER A 140 7.67 13.79 -32.49
CA SER A 140 7.28 12.40 -32.79
C SER A 140 7.79 11.49 -31.68
N SER A 141 6.94 11.20 -30.70
CA SER A 141 7.22 10.19 -29.67
C SER A 141 7.48 8.81 -30.29
N SER A 142 8.16 7.95 -29.54
CA SER A 142 8.49 6.58 -29.95
C SER A 142 8.53 5.68 -28.74
N LEU A 143 8.68 4.36 -28.93
CA LEU A 143 8.86 3.44 -27.81
C LEU A 143 10.15 3.70 -27.00
N ALA A 144 11.12 4.40 -27.59
CA ALA A 144 12.35 4.85 -26.92
C ALA A 144 12.18 6.13 -26.08
N SER A 145 11.03 6.80 -26.13
CA SER A 145 10.78 8.00 -25.34
C SER A 145 10.97 7.73 -23.84
N LYS A 146 11.78 8.56 -23.17
CA LYS A 146 12.18 8.44 -21.75
C LYS A 146 12.91 7.13 -21.38
N THR A 147 13.43 6.38 -22.33
CA THR A 147 14.10 5.10 -22.08
C THR A 147 15.22 4.84 -23.11
N LEU A 148 15.69 3.60 -23.21
CA LEU A 148 16.74 3.18 -24.14
C LEU A 148 16.19 2.97 -25.56
N CYS A 149 17.05 2.90 -26.57
CA CYS A 149 16.61 2.56 -27.92
C CYS A 149 16.09 1.11 -27.96
N MET A 150 14.97 0.86 -28.63
CA MET A 150 14.37 -0.47 -28.70
C MET A 150 15.25 -1.46 -29.50
N ALA A 151 16.13 -0.96 -30.36
CA ALA A 151 17.13 -1.76 -31.07
C ALA A 151 18.36 -2.14 -30.22
N ALA A 152 18.50 -1.60 -29.00
CA ALA A 152 19.59 -1.99 -28.11
C ALA A 152 19.50 -3.50 -27.81
N ILE A 153 20.65 -4.19 -27.76
CA ILE A 153 20.71 -5.63 -27.50
C ILE A 153 21.12 -5.87 -26.04
N SER A 154 20.34 -6.68 -25.34
CA SER A 154 20.70 -7.33 -24.08
C SER A 154 21.04 -8.80 -24.33
N ARG A 155 21.51 -9.50 -23.29
CA ARG A 155 21.76 -10.93 -23.33
C ARG A 155 20.50 -11.76 -23.64
N ALA A 156 19.32 -11.24 -23.32
CA ALA A 156 18.04 -11.92 -23.56
C ALA A 156 17.39 -11.55 -24.91
N GLY A 157 17.89 -10.54 -25.62
CA GLY A 157 17.33 -10.09 -26.89
C GLY A 157 17.31 -8.57 -27.04
N PRO A 158 16.66 -8.04 -28.08
CA PRO A 158 16.50 -6.60 -28.24
C PRO A 158 15.62 -6.02 -27.13
N MET A 159 15.89 -4.77 -26.73
CA MET A 159 15.10 -4.05 -25.72
C MET A 159 13.62 -3.93 -26.11
N TYR A 160 13.30 -3.95 -27.41
CA TYR A 160 11.92 -4.08 -27.90
C TYR A 160 11.13 -5.20 -27.21
N ASP A 161 11.77 -6.36 -27.00
CA ASP A 161 11.12 -7.53 -26.40
C ASP A 161 11.24 -7.54 -24.87
N VAL A 162 12.35 -7.04 -24.32
CA VAL A 162 12.72 -7.29 -22.92
C VAL A 162 12.70 -6.06 -22.01
N LYS A 163 12.42 -4.86 -22.52
CA LYS A 163 12.41 -3.61 -21.73
C LYS A 163 11.58 -3.74 -20.45
N ASN A 164 10.35 -4.22 -20.56
CA ASN A 164 9.43 -4.32 -19.43
C ASN A 164 9.83 -5.40 -18.40
N LEU A 165 10.89 -6.18 -18.67
CA LEU A 165 11.45 -7.18 -17.76
C LEU A 165 12.70 -6.66 -17.01
N TYR A 166 13.20 -5.46 -17.34
CA TYR A 166 14.42 -4.91 -16.76
C TYR A 166 14.32 -4.77 -15.23
N GLY A 167 13.28 -4.10 -14.75
CA GLY A 167 13.03 -3.92 -13.32
C GLY A 167 12.89 -5.24 -12.58
N LEU A 168 12.14 -6.20 -13.15
CA LEU A 168 11.98 -7.55 -12.60
C LEU A 168 13.34 -8.25 -12.39
N ARG A 169 14.22 -8.20 -13.40
CA ARG A 169 15.54 -8.85 -13.29
C ARG A 169 16.44 -8.16 -12.29
N GLN A 170 16.43 -6.83 -12.24
CA GLN A 170 17.17 -6.09 -11.23
C GLN A 170 16.68 -6.40 -9.81
N SER A 171 15.36 -6.48 -9.59
CA SER A 171 14.79 -6.83 -8.28
C SER A 171 15.22 -8.23 -7.84
N TYR A 172 15.19 -9.22 -8.74
CA TYR A 172 15.64 -10.57 -8.45
C TYR A 172 17.09 -10.61 -7.96
N VAL A 173 18.02 -10.01 -8.72
CA VAL A 173 19.44 -10.07 -8.34
C VAL A 173 19.72 -9.25 -7.08
N THR A 174 19.00 -8.14 -6.87
CA THR A 174 19.14 -7.32 -5.66
C THR A 174 18.64 -8.08 -4.42
N GLN A 175 17.57 -8.85 -4.54
CA GLN A 175 17.10 -9.72 -3.46
C GLN A 175 18.16 -10.76 -3.07
N VAL A 176 18.77 -11.42 -4.08
CA VAL A 176 19.85 -12.39 -3.86
C VAL A 176 21.07 -11.72 -3.21
N ALA A 177 21.46 -10.53 -3.68
CA ALA A 177 22.55 -9.76 -3.10
C ALA A 177 22.30 -9.46 -1.62
N LEU A 178 21.11 -8.93 -1.30
CA LEU A 178 20.74 -8.60 0.07
C LEU A 178 20.75 -9.81 1.00
N GLN A 179 20.20 -10.96 0.57
CA GLN A 179 20.22 -12.19 1.35
C GLN A 179 21.65 -12.68 1.63
N ASN A 180 22.56 -12.51 0.68
CA ASN A 180 23.97 -12.88 0.85
C ASN A 180 24.72 -11.93 1.78
N ILE A 181 24.44 -10.62 1.68
CA ILE A 181 25.09 -9.56 2.47
C ILE A 181 24.64 -9.61 3.93
N THR A 182 23.32 -9.67 4.16
CA THR A 182 22.74 -9.52 5.50
C THR A 182 22.48 -10.85 6.21
N HIS A 183 22.48 -11.97 5.46
CA HIS A 183 22.02 -13.28 5.91
C HIS A 183 20.57 -13.29 6.44
N LYS A 184 19.78 -12.30 6.04
CA LYS A 184 18.38 -12.09 6.44
C LYS A 184 17.49 -12.01 5.20
N ARG A 185 16.19 -12.07 5.45
CA ARG A 185 15.13 -11.84 4.47
C ARG A 185 15.31 -10.45 3.88
N ALA A 186 15.48 -10.39 2.57
CA ALA A 186 15.71 -9.14 1.85
C ALA A 186 14.48 -8.23 1.86
N ASN A 187 14.71 -6.94 2.09
CA ASN A 187 13.72 -5.88 1.87
C ASN A 187 14.10 -5.09 0.61
N VAL A 188 13.44 -5.40 -0.51
CA VAL A 188 13.62 -4.68 -1.78
C VAL A 188 12.33 -3.94 -2.11
N LEU A 189 12.46 -2.65 -2.40
CA LEU A 189 11.38 -1.82 -2.95
C LEU A 189 11.72 -1.46 -4.40
N THR A 190 10.80 -1.63 -5.34
CA THR A 190 11.09 -1.37 -6.77
C THR A 190 10.01 -0.58 -7.51
N ARG A 191 10.40 0.29 -8.44
CA ARG A 191 9.47 1.06 -9.27
C ARG A 191 8.91 0.21 -10.39
N SER A 192 9.76 -0.27 -11.27
CA SER A 192 9.32 -1.09 -12.40
C SER A 192 9.05 -2.52 -11.93
N SER A 193 7.86 -3.02 -12.22
CA SER A 193 7.44 -4.38 -11.91
C SER A 193 6.78 -5.06 -13.12
N PHE A 194 6.75 -6.39 -13.09
CA PHE A 194 6.13 -7.26 -14.08
C PHE A 194 5.44 -8.42 -13.32
N PRO A 195 4.48 -9.17 -13.90
CA PRO A 195 3.98 -10.40 -13.28
C PRO A 195 5.11 -11.26 -12.70
N SER A 196 4.91 -11.78 -11.49
CA SER A 196 5.92 -12.40 -10.60
C SER A 196 6.83 -11.46 -9.80
N GLY A 197 6.80 -10.14 -10.05
CA GLY A 197 7.66 -9.16 -9.37
C GLY A 197 7.53 -9.16 -7.84
N GLY A 198 6.32 -9.41 -7.33
CA GLY A 198 6.04 -9.51 -5.89
C GLY A 198 6.74 -10.65 -5.15
N LYS A 199 7.35 -11.60 -5.88
CA LYS A 199 8.25 -12.62 -5.31
C LYS A 199 9.58 -12.02 -4.84
N TYR A 200 10.01 -10.93 -5.46
CA TYR A 200 11.35 -10.37 -5.31
C TYR A 200 11.37 -9.03 -4.58
N ALA A 201 10.32 -8.21 -4.73
CA ALA A 201 10.26 -6.87 -4.18
C ALA A 201 8.82 -6.42 -3.87
N GLY A 202 8.69 -5.48 -2.93
CA GLY A 202 7.51 -4.63 -2.82
C GLY A 202 7.52 -3.51 -3.85
N HIS A 203 6.44 -2.74 -3.89
CA HIS A 203 6.26 -1.66 -4.86
C HIS A 203 5.66 -0.42 -4.18
N TRP A 204 6.16 0.77 -4.51
CA TRP A 204 5.45 2.01 -4.19
C TRP A 204 4.83 2.54 -5.47
N LEU A 205 3.66 3.17 -5.36
CA LEU A 205 2.84 3.57 -6.51
C LEU A 205 3.43 4.69 -7.38
N GLY A 206 4.70 5.05 -7.18
CA GLY A 206 5.41 6.06 -7.93
C GLY A 206 5.18 7.48 -7.41
N GLU A 207 5.63 8.43 -8.23
CA GLU A 207 5.62 9.87 -7.95
C GLU A 207 4.20 10.45 -8.09
N ASN A 208 3.40 10.33 -7.03
CA ASN A 208 2.08 10.96 -6.93
C ASN A 208 2.18 12.47 -6.64
N SER A 209 1.08 13.22 -6.75
CA SER A 209 1.01 14.63 -6.34
C SER A 209 0.26 14.79 -5.02
N ALA A 210 0.56 15.87 -4.30
CA ALA A 210 -0.14 16.29 -3.09
C ALA A 210 -1.56 16.81 -3.40
N THR A 211 -2.44 15.91 -3.87
CA THR A 211 -3.84 16.19 -4.21
C THR A 211 -4.79 15.13 -3.66
N TRP A 212 -6.02 15.53 -3.35
CA TRP A 212 -7.09 14.60 -2.95
C TRP A 212 -7.39 13.53 -4.02
N TYR A 213 -7.23 13.89 -5.29
CA TYR A 213 -7.40 12.96 -6.40
C TYR A 213 -6.40 11.81 -6.31
N ASP A 214 -5.11 12.11 -6.13
CA ASP A 214 -4.06 11.09 -6.03
C ASP A 214 -4.15 10.27 -4.74
N MET A 215 -4.61 10.88 -3.65
CA MET A 215 -4.96 10.12 -2.44
C MET A 215 -6.07 9.10 -2.74
N ARG A 216 -7.13 9.51 -3.44
CA ARG A 216 -8.23 8.61 -3.81
C ARG A 216 -7.80 7.51 -4.79
N THR A 217 -7.00 7.82 -5.80
CA THR A 217 -6.51 6.80 -6.75
C THR A 217 -5.60 5.80 -6.05
N SER A 218 -4.82 6.22 -5.05
CA SER A 218 -3.97 5.30 -4.29
C SER A 218 -4.76 4.19 -3.56
N ILE A 219 -6.00 4.46 -3.12
CA ILE A 219 -6.90 3.44 -2.55
C ILE A 219 -7.21 2.32 -3.56
N VAL A 220 -7.45 2.70 -4.83
CA VAL A 220 -7.71 1.74 -5.91
C VAL A 220 -6.43 1.00 -6.28
N SER A 221 -5.32 1.73 -6.41
CA SER A 221 -4.05 1.17 -6.87
C SER A 221 -3.49 0.13 -5.90
N VAL A 222 -3.55 0.32 -4.58
CA VAL A 222 -3.09 -0.70 -3.63
C VAL A 222 -3.88 -2.01 -3.72
N GLN A 223 -5.17 -1.93 -4.05
CA GLN A 223 -6.01 -3.11 -4.30
C GLN A 223 -5.61 -3.82 -5.60
N LEU A 224 -5.34 -3.06 -6.68
CA LEU A 224 -4.88 -3.62 -7.95
C LEU A 224 -3.53 -4.34 -7.80
N PHE A 225 -2.58 -3.77 -7.07
CA PHE A 225 -1.28 -4.42 -6.85
C PHE A 225 -1.38 -5.70 -6.03
N ASN A 226 -2.34 -5.79 -5.11
CA ASN A 226 -2.68 -7.06 -4.47
C ASN A 226 -3.18 -8.09 -5.49
N MET A 227 -4.04 -7.69 -6.44
CA MET A 227 -4.48 -8.57 -7.54
C MET A 227 -3.34 -8.95 -8.49
N PHE A 228 -2.33 -8.09 -8.65
CA PHE A 228 -1.12 -8.38 -9.42
C PHE A 228 -0.11 -9.27 -8.68
N GLY A 229 -0.42 -9.66 -7.43
CA GLY A 229 0.45 -10.52 -6.62
C GLY A 229 1.61 -9.77 -5.95
N ILE A 230 1.44 -8.47 -5.67
CA ILE A 230 2.42 -7.62 -4.98
C ILE A 230 1.75 -7.01 -3.74
N PRO A 231 1.63 -7.77 -2.64
CA PRO A 231 0.87 -7.31 -1.47
C PRO A 231 1.61 -6.28 -0.63
N TYR A 232 2.94 -6.15 -0.70
CA TYR A 232 3.72 -5.10 -0.03
C TYR A 232 3.72 -3.83 -0.89
N VAL A 233 2.72 -2.96 -0.68
CA VAL A 233 2.42 -1.82 -1.56
C VAL A 233 1.83 -0.63 -0.83
N GLY A 234 2.10 0.57 -1.34
CA GLY A 234 1.57 1.84 -0.83
C GLY A 234 1.94 3.03 -1.72
N ALA A 235 1.32 4.19 -1.46
CA ALA A 235 1.69 5.45 -2.08
C ALA A 235 2.55 6.31 -1.15
N ASP A 236 3.21 7.32 -1.70
CA ASP A 236 3.89 8.33 -0.91
C ASP A 236 2.86 9.19 -0.17
N ILE A 237 2.81 9.01 1.15
CA ILE A 237 1.84 9.64 2.03
C ILE A 237 2.05 11.16 2.02
N CYS A 238 0.95 11.91 1.93
CA CYS A 238 0.87 13.37 1.72
C CYS A 238 1.17 13.84 0.29
N GLY A 239 1.76 12.99 -0.55
CA GLY A 239 2.03 13.22 -1.97
C GLY A 239 3.47 13.66 -2.24
N TYR A 240 4.08 13.14 -3.30
CA TYR A 240 5.47 13.46 -3.66
C TYR A 240 5.60 14.84 -4.31
N HIS A 241 4.80 15.13 -5.35
CA HIS A 241 4.85 16.39 -6.11
C HIS A 241 4.00 17.49 -5.48
N GLY A 242 4.59 18.68 -5.32
CA GLY A 242 3.91 19.88 -4.82
C GLY A 242 3.72 19.90 -3.30
N ASN A 243 3.22 21.02 -2.78
CA ASN A 243 3.10 21.21 -1.32
C ASN A 243 1.78 20.66 -0.79
N ALA A 244 1.87 19.73 0.16
CA ALA A 244 0.69 19.21 0.86
C ALA A 244 0.06 20.29 1.76
N THR A 245 -1.26 20.41 1.68
CA THR A 245 -2.04 21.14 2.69
C THR A 245 -2.11 20.32 3.98
N GLU A 246 -2.23 20.99 5.13
CA GLU A 246 -2.39 20.32 6.43
C GLU A 246 -3.56 19.31 6.43
N ASP A 247 -4.70 19.67 5.85
CA ASP A 247 -5.87 18.80 5.87
C ASP A 247 -5.70 17.53 5.03
N LEU A 248 -5.17 17.68 3.81
CA LEU A 248 -4.83 16.53 2.96
C LEU A 248 -3.84 15.61 3.67
N CYS A 249 -2.76 16.16 4.24
CA CYS A 249 -1.74 15.35 4.87
C CYS A 249 -2.27 14.64 6.12
N ALA A 250 -3.13 15.27 6.92
CA ALA A 250 -3.81 14.61 8.03
C ALA A 250 -4.64 13.40 7.57
N ARG A 251 -5.47 13.54 6.52
CA ARG A 251 -6.26 12.43 5.97
C ARG A 251 -5.40 11.35 5.33
N TRP A 252 -4.33 11.73 4.66
CA TRP A 252 -3.43 10.78 4.04
C TRP A 252 -2.60 10.01 5.08
N GLN A 253 -2.23 10.62 6.20
CA GLN A 253 -1.58 9.90 7.31
C GLN A 253 -2.52 8.88 7.94
N GLN A 254 -3.80 9.21 8.12
CA GLN A 254 -4.81 8.25 8.57
C GLN A 254 -4.92 7.06 7.62
N LEU A 255 -5.08 7.31 6.32
CA LEU A 255 -5.18 6.28 5.28
C LEU A 255 -3.88 5.47 5.14
N GLY A 256 -2.74 6.16 5.12
CA GLY A 256 -1.42 5.60 4.86
C GLY A 256 -0.98 4.58 5.91
N ALA A 257 -1.44 4.72 7.15
CA ALA A 257 -1.27 3.71 8.20
C ALA A 257 -1.85 2.33 7.79
N PHE A 258 -2.83 2.31 6.88
CA PHE A 258 -3.46 1.09 6.37
C PHE A 258 -2.85 0.55 5.06
N TYR A 259 -1.79 1.18 4.54
CA TYR A 259 -0.97 0.58 3.49
C TYR A 259 -0.05 -0.49 4.07
N THR A 260 0.20 -1.55 3.32
CA THR A 260 1.18 -2.57 3.71
C THR A 260 2.59 -2.00 3.64
N LEU A 261 2.88 -1.14 2.65
CA LEU A 261 4.02 -0.23 2.64
C LEU A 261 3.57 1.18 3.05
N SER A 262 3.84 1.57 4.30
CA SER A 262 3.44 2.88 4.85
C SER A 262 4.65 3.82 4.90
N ARG A 263 4.80 4.71 3.90
CA ARG A 263 5.93 5.63 3.76
C ARG A 263 5.45 7.06 3.48
N ASN A 264 5.91 8.03 4.28
CA ASN A 264 5.83 9.44 3.92
C ASN A 264 7.13 9.81 3.18
N TYR A 265 6.99 10.29 1.96
CA TYR A 265 8.11 10.64 1.08
C TYR A 265 7.73 11.88 0.28
N ASN A 266 8.71 12.74 0.01
CA ASN A 266 8.50 14.06 -0.58
C ASN A 266 9.53 14.28 -1.68
N ASP A 267 9.20 15.14 -2.65
CA ASP A 267 10.15 15.56 -3.67
C ASP A 267 11.36 16.28 -3.05
N GLU A 268 12.52 16.05 -3.66
CA GLU A 268 13.72 16.83 -3.38
C GLU A 268 13.53 18.25 -3.93
N ILE A 269 14.17 19.24 -3.30
CA ILE A 269 14.23 20.60 -3.83
C ILE A 269 15.12 20.56 -5.08
N SER A 270 14.53 20.29 -6.26
CA SER A 270 15.24 20.14 -7.54
C SER A 270 15.66 21.47 -8.18
N SER A 271 15.16 22.60 -7.69
CA SER A 271 15.46 23.92 -8.24
C SER A 271 15.47 25.00 -7.16
N PRO A 272 16.35 26.03 -7.24
CA PRO A 272 16.29 27.22 -6.38
C PRO A 272 14.98 28.01 -6.51
N HIS A 273 14.09 27.64 -7.46
CA HIS A 273 12.79 28.26 -7.68
C HIS A 273 11.59 27.38 -7.26
N GLU A 274 11.81 26.15 -6.80
CA GLU A 274 10.76 25.24 -6.33
C GLU A 274 10.95 24.95 -4.84
N THR A 275 10.06 25.47 -4.00
CA THR A 275 10.09 25.21 -2.56
C THR A 275 9.15 24.05 -2.23
N SER A 276 9.68 22.82 -2.22
CA SER A 276 9.01 21.71 -1.55
C SER A 276 9.09 21.94 -0.04
N THR A 277 7.93 22.07 0.61
CA THR A 277 7.86 22.24 2.07
C THR A 277 8.00 20.88 2.76
N PRO A 278 8.79 20.75 3.83
CA PRO A 278 8.83 19.52 4.61
C PRO A 278 7.43 19.07 5.03
N GLN A 279 7.16 17.76 4.91
CA GLN A 279 5.82 17.20 5.17
C GLN A 279 5.81 16.00 6.13
N TYR A 280 6.91 15.77 6.86
CA TYR A 280 6.93 14.75 7.90
C TYR A 280 6.01 15.13 9.08
N PRO A 281 5.46 14.17 9.84
CA PRO A 281 4.37 14.41 10.78
C PRO A 281 4.61 15.50 11.83
N THR A 282 5.86 15.70 12.25
CA THR A 282 6.25 16.68 13.29
C THR A 282 6.28 18.13 12.80
N VAL A 283 6.06 18.39 11.50
CA VAL A 283 5.93 19.76 10.97
C VAL A 283 4.65 20.43 11.48
N TRP A 284 3.56 19.67 11.64
CA TRP A 284 2.29 20.18 12.15
C TRP A 284 1.88 19.47 13.44
N SER A 285 1.51 20.25 14.46
CA SER A 285 1.09 19.72 15.77
C SER A 285 -0.18 18.87 15.65
N LYS A 286 -1.14 19.27 14.80
CA LYS A 286 -2.37 18.53 14.51
C LYS A 286 -2.07 17.18 13.87
N ILE A 287 -1.27 17.16 12.80
CA ILE A 287 -0.92 15.94 12.07
C ILE A 287 -0.13 14.97 12.95
N SER A 288 0.71 15.46 13.86
CA SER A 288 1.45 14.62 14.81
C SER A 288 0.52 13.74 15.65
N ASN A 289 -0.58 14.30 16.18
CA ASN A 289 -1.54 13.53 16.98
C ASN A 289 -2.29 12.49 16.14
N VAL A 290 -2.81 12.89 14.99
CA VAL A 290 -3.56 12.01 14.07
C VAL A 290 -2.68 10.87 13.57
N THR A 291 -1.44 11.17 13.18
CA THR A 291 -0.47 10.18 12.73
C THR A 291 -0.12 9.22 13.86
N ARG A 292 0.05 9.72 15.09
CA ARG A 292 0.31 8.87 16.27
C ARG A 292 -0.83 7.88 16.50
N GLN A 293 -2.08 8.33 16.47
CA GLN A 293 -3.24 7.44 16.67
C GLN A 293 -3.34 6.38 15.57
N ALA A 294 -3.23 6.79 14.30
CA ALA A 294 -3.30 5.86 13.16
C ALA A 294 -2.15 4.83 13.19
N ASN A 295 -0.93 5.27 13.53
CA ASN A 295 0.20 4.36 13.68
C ASN A 295 0.02 3.42 14.88
N LEU A 296 -0.40 3.91 16.05
CA LEU A 296 -0.64 3.02 17.19
C LEU A 296 -1.65 1.92 16.86
N PHE A 297 -2.73 2.26 16.14
CA PHE A 297 -3.65 1.26 15.61
C PHE A 297 -2.93 0.23 14.72
N LYS A 298 -2.15 0.70 13.72
CA LYS A 298 -1.36 -0.19 12.85
C LYS A 298 -0.44 -1.11 13.65
N TYR A 299 0.35 -0.55 14.57
CA TYR A 299 1.35 -1.28 15.38
C TYR A 299 0.70 -2.32 16.29
N GLN A 300 -0.46 -2.02 16.88
CA GLN A 300 -1.24 -2.98 17.67
C GLN A 300 -1.75 -4.16 16.82
N HIS A 301 -2.02 -3.93 15.53
CA HIS A 301 -2.54 -4.93 14.61
C HIS A 301 -1.48 -5.54 13.68
N LEU A 302 -0.19 -5.25 13.90
CA LEU A 302 0.90 -5.86 13.11
C LEU A 302 0.90 -7.39 13.13
N PRO A 303 0.60 -8.11 14.23
CA PRO A 303 0.52 -9.57 14.19
C PRO A 303 -0.54 -10.11 13.21
N TYR A 304 -1.68 -9.41 13.09
CA TYR A 304 -2.70 -9.74 12.10
C TYR A 304 -2.21 -9.44 10.68
N LEU A 305 -1.68 -8.23 10.45
CA LEU A 305 -1.16 -7.86 9.14
C LEU A 305 -0.02 -8.78 8.69
N TYR A 306 0.87 -9.17 9.60
CA TYR A 306 1.95 -10.12 9.36
C TYR A 306 1.43 -11.50 9.00
N THR A 307 0.43 -11.99 9.73
CA THR A 307 -0.23 -13.27 9.41
C THR A 307 -0.82 -13.26 8.00
N LEU A 308 -1.45 -12.14 7.58
CA LEU A 308 -1.94 -11.99 6.21
C LEU A 308 -0.82 -12.00 5.17
N MET A 309 0.28 -11.27 5.43
CA MET A 309 1.46 -11.25 4.54
C MET A 309 2.11 -12.63 4.43
N PHE A 310 2.21 -13.36 5.55
CA PHE A 310 2.74 -14.71 5.60
C PHE A 310 1.89 -15.69 4.79
N GLU A 311 0.57 -15.69 4.98
CA GLU A 311 -0.35 -16.52 4.20
C GLU A 311 -0.31 -16.17 2.71
N ALA A 312 -0.29 -14.88 2.37
CA ALA A 312 -0.15 -14.43 0.98
C ALA A 312 1.16 -14.94 0.33
N SER A 313 2.26 -14.97 1.07
CA SER A 313 3.53 -15.52 0.59
C SER A 313 3.53 -17.05 0.44
N ARG A 314 2.77 -17.76 1.28
CA ARG A 314 2.74 -19.23 1.35
C ARG A 314 1.80 -19.86 0.33
N ILE A 315 0.60 -19.31 0.19
CA ILE A 315 -0.48 -19.89 -0.64
C ILE A 315 -1.06 -18.92 -1.68
N GLY A 316 -0.48 -17.72 -1.81
CA GLY A 316 -1.04 -16.66 -2.64
C GLY A 316 -2.25 -15.98 -1.99
N GLY A 317 -2.96 -15.16 -2.77
CA GLY A 317 -4.08 -14.36 -2.29
C GLY A 317 -3.71 -12.90 -2.05
N THR A 318 -4.54 -12.19 -1.30
CA THR A 318 -4.47 -10.73 -1.15
C THR A 318 -4.55 -10.32 0.32
N VAL A 319 -3.82 -9.25 0.67
CA VAL A 319 -3.78 -8.66 2.01
C VAL A 319 -4.70 -7.45 2.09
N ILE A 320 -4.53 -6.50 1.19
CA ILE A 320 -5.50 -5.42 0.95
C ILE A 320 -6.47 -5.91 -0.13
N ARG A 321 -7.76 -6.03 0.20
CA ARG A 321 -8.75 -6.73 -0.63
C ARG A 321 -9.91 -5.81 -1.01
N PRO A 322 -10.34 -5.81 -2.27
CA PRO A 322 -11.64 -5.26 -2.64
C PRO A 322 -12.78 -5.98 -1.90
N LEU A 323 -13.85 -5.27 -1.57
CA LEU A 323 -14.99 -5.86 -0.86
C LEU A 323 -15.58 -7.06 -1.60
N PHE A 324 -15.65 -7.00 -2.94
CA PHE A 324 -16.23 -8.08 -3.74
C PHE A 324 -15.45 -9.41 -3.68
N PHE A 325 -14.21 -9.42 -3.16
CA PHE A 325 -13.48 -10.67 -2.89
C PHE A 325 -14.12 -11.46 -1.74
N GLU A 326 -14.66 -10.76 -0.75
CA GLU A 326 -15.29 -11.37 0.43
C GLU A 326 -16.82 -11.48 0.29
N PHE A 327 -17.42 -10.62 -0.54
CA PHE A 327 -18.87 -10.46 -0.67
C PHE A 327 -19.32 -10.54 -2.14
N SER A 328 -18.82 -11.52 -2.88
CA SER A 328 -19.07 -11.66 -4.32
C SER A 328 -20.55 -11.72 -4.73
N ASN A 329 -21.42 -12.23 -3.85
CA ASN A 329 -22.87 -12.30 -4.08
C ASN A 329 -23.58 -10.95 -3.91
N ASP A 330 -22.95 -9.98 -3.27
CA ASP A 330 -23.47 -8.64 -3.08
C ASP A 330 -22.99 -7.73 -4.22
N LYS A 331 -23.87 -7.54 -5.21
CA LYS A 331 -23.58 -6.75 -6.43
C LYS A 331 -23.21 -5.30 -6.14
N THR A 332 -23.60 -4.75 -4.98
CA THR A 332 -23.23 -3.39 -4.57
C THR A 332 -21.71 -3.27 -4.45
N THR A 333 -21.06 -4.31 -3.94
CA THR A 333 -19.61 -4.32 -3.67
C THR A 333 -18.75 -4.29 -4.94
N HIS A 334 -19.31 -4.64 -6.10
CA HIS A 334 -18.56 -4.71 -7.36
C HIS A 334 -18.18 -3.32 -7.89
N GLY A 335 -18.96 -2.30 -7.55
CA GLY A 335 -18.72 -0.91 -7.94
C GLY A 335 -17.98 -0.08 -6.87
N ILE A 336 -17.64 -0.68 -5.73
CA ILE A 336 -17.01 0.03 -4.60
C ILE A 336 -15.49 -0.06 -4.73
N SER A 337 -14.84 1.09 -4.79
CA SER A 337 -13.39 1.19 -4.92
C SER A 337 -12.72 2.12 -3.90
N ASN A 338 -13.53 2.83 -3.09
CA ASN A 338 -13.08 3.86 -2.15
C ASN A 338 -12.97 3.36 -0.69
N GLN A 339 -13.15 2.07 -0.46
CA GLN A 339 -12.97 1.38 0.82
C GLN A 339 -12.45 -0.03 0.53
N PHE A 340 -11.76 -0.64 1.49
CA PHE A 340 -11.10 -1.93 1.28
C PHE A 340 -11.03 -2.72 2.59
N MET A 341 -10.69 -4.00 2.47
CA MET A 341 -10.49 -4.88 3.61
C MET A 341 -9.00 -5.14 3.85
N TRP A 342 -8.61 -5.30 5.12
CA TRP A 342 -7.43 -6.06 5.51
C TRP A 342 -7.85 -7.50 5.80
N GLY A 343 -7.41 -8.43 4.95
CA GLY A 343 -7.87 -9.81 5.00
C GLY A 343 -9.39 -9.89 4.87
N SER A 344 -10.00 -10.93 5.45
CA SER A 344 -11.45 -11.12 5.41
C SER A 344 -12.21 -10.41 6.55
N ALA A 345 -11.48 -9.89 7.55
CA ALA A 345 -12.07 -9.53 8.85
C ALA A 345 -12.22 -8.03 9.10
N MET A 346 -11.33 -7.18 8.56
CA MET A 346 -11.30 -5.75 8.92
C MET A 346 -11.62 -4.87 7.71
N LEU A 347 -12.64 -4.03 7.82
CA LEU A 347 -13.06 -3.05 6.82
C LEU A 347 -12.50 -1.67 7.17
N ILE A 348 -11.84 -1.03 6.20
CA ILE A 348 -11.27 0.31 6.31
C ILE A 348 -12.07 1.23 5.38
N VAL A 349 -12.53 2.36 5.92
CA VAL A 349 -13.30 3.38 5.17
C VAL A 349 -12.57 4.73 5.21
N PRO A 350 -11.69 5.02 4.24
CA PRO A 350 -10.97 6.28 4.17
C PRO A 350 -11.87 7.48 3.82
N VAL A 351 -11.58 8.65 4.40
CA VAL A 351 -12.14 9.93 3.96
C VAL A 351 -11.31 10.44 2.79
N SER A 352 -11.87 10.37 1.58
CA SER A 352 -11.13 10.59 0.32
C SER A 352 -11.71 11.71 -0.57
N SER A 353 -12.53 12.58 0.00
CA SER A 353 -13.05 13.78 -0.66
C SER A 353 -12.99 14.98 0.27
N ALA A 354 -12.80 16.16 -0.33
CA ALA A 354 -13.04 17.43 0.33
C ALA A 354 -14.26 18.12 -0.30
N VAL A 355 -15.08 18.81 0.51
CA VAL A 355 -16.24 19.56 -0.01
C VAL A 355 -15.78 20.93 -0.46
N ARG A 356 -16.14 21.30 -1.69
CA ARG A 356 -16.07 22.68 -2.16
C ARG A 356 -17.35 23.40 -1.69
N ILE A 357 -17.23 24.40 -0.81
CA ILE A 357 -18.38 25.23 -0.43
C ILE A 357 -18.65 26.20 -1.58
N GLU A 358 -19.52 25.81 -2.50
CA GLU A 358 -20.30 26.79 -3.25
C GLU A 358 -21.68 26.82 -2.61
N THR A 359 -22.13 27.99 -2.18
CA THR A 359 -23.46 28.25 -1.61
C THR A 359 -24.54 27.77 -2.59
N LEU A 360 -24.97 26.51 -2.45
CA LEU A 360 -26.00 25.91 -3.29
C LEU A 360 -27.36 26.36 -2.77
N ASN A 361 -27.90 27.42 -3.37
CA ASN A 361 -29.33 27.72 -3.31
C ASN A 361 -30.10 26.57 -3.97
N PHE A 362 -30.57 25.59 -3.19
CA PHE A 362 -31.41 24.52 -3.71
C PHE A 362 -32.82 25.04 -4.02
N ARG A 363 -33.22 24.97 -5.29
CA ARG A 363 -34.65 24.86 -5.67
C ARG A 363 -34.95 23.38 -5.89
N LEU A 364 -35.73 22.79 -4.98
CA LEU A 364 -36.30 21.46 -5.13
C LEU A 364 -37.33 21.45 -6.28
N ARG A 365 -37.14 20.55 -7.24
CA ARG A 365 -38.23 19.98 -8.04
C ARG A 365 -38.20 18.48 -7.84
N VAL A 366 -39.27 17.96 -7.26
CA VAL A 366 -39.49 16.53 -7.05
C VAL A 366 -40.10 15.97 -8.33
N HIS A 367 -39.50 14.92 -8.88
CA HIS A 367 -40.19 13.96 -9.73
C HIS A 367 -39.71 12.55 -9.42
N ASP A 368 -40.66 11.62 -9.58
CA ASP A 368 -40.72 10.24 -9.09
C ASP A 368 -39.50 9.36 -9.31
N GLU A 369 -39.36 8.46 -8.34
CA GLU A 369 -38.76 7.13 -8.32
C GLU A 369 -37.93 6.66 -9.53
N GLN A 370 -36.72 6.18 -9.17
CA GLN A 370 -35.72 5.40 -9.91
C GLN A 370 -34.44 6.16 -10.31
N ARG A 371 -33.30 5.57 -9.90
CA ARG A 371 -31.89 5.93 -10.20
C ARG A 371 -31.23 6.94 -9.25
N LEU A 372 -30.83 6.45 -8.08
CA LEU A 372 -29.62 6.97 -7.41
C LEU A 372 -28.41 6.40 -8.18
N PHE A 373 -27.42 7.25 -8.45
CA PHE A 373 -26.22 7.04 -9.29
C PHE A 373 -26.34 7.37 -10.79
N SER A 374 -26.72 8.61 -11.11
CA SER A 374 -26.19 9.28 -12.30
C SER A 374 -26.24 10.80 -12.14
N ASN A 375 -25.21 11.38 -11.55
CA ASN A 375 -24.81 12.75 -11.82
C ASN A 375 -23.28 12.77 -11.90
N GLY A 376 -22.78 12.42 -13.08
CA GLY A 376 -21.38 12.60 -13.45
C GLY A 376 -21.06 14.09 -13.45
N LYS A 377 -20.66 14.61 -12.29
CA LYS A 377 -20.02 15.91 -12.17
C LYS A 377 -18.55 15.71 -12.50
N HIS A 378 -18.01 16.51 -13.42
CA HIS A 378 -16.58 16.55 -13.71
C HIS A 378 -15.77 16.67 -12.40
N LEU A 379 -14.97 15.64 -12.07
CA LEU A 379 -13.94 15.70 -11.02
C LEU A 379 -12.59 16.20 -11.58
N CYS A 380 -12.65 17.03 -12.61
CA CYS A 380 -11.49 17.63 -13.24
C CYS A 380 -11.42 19.12 -12.87
N GLY A 381 -11.12 19.38 -11.60
CA GLY A 381 -10.84 20.74 -11.13
C GLY A 381 -9.41 21.15 -11.51
N SER A 382 -9.22 21.78 -12.67
CA SER A 382 -8.14 22.77 -12.82
C SER A 382 -8.70 24.12 -12.40
N LYS A 383 -8.23 24.65 -11.26
CA LYS A 383 -8.07 26.07 -10.90
C LYS A 383 -8.07 26.20 -9.38
N THR A 384 -6.95 26.74 -8.87
CA THR A 384 -6.81 27.53 -7.64
C THR A 384 -7.58 27.05 -6.41
N ASP A 385 -6.79 26.51 -5.50
CA ASP A 385 -7.06 26.17 -4.11
C ASP A 385 -7.75 27.32 -3.37
N HIS A 386 -9.07 27.23 -3.19
CA HIS A 386 -9.81 28.10 -2.28
C HIS A 386 -10.93 27.28 -1.60
N GLN A 387 -10.68 27.02 -0.31
CA GLN A 387 -11.61 26.55 0.73
C GLN A 387 -12.28 25.20 0.50
N PHE A 388 -11.48 24.16 0.60
CA PHE A 388 -11.93 22.83 0.96
C PHE A 388 -12.13 22.78 2.48
N GLN A 389 -13.34 22.45 2.95
CA GLN A 389 -13.56 22.12 4.36
C GLN A 389 -13.42 20.61 4.58
N ASP A 390 -12.83 20.26 5.71
CA ASP A 390 -12.74 18.88 6.19
C ASP A 390 -14.13 18.24 6.28
N GLN A 391 -14.21 16.96 5.90
CA GLN A 391 -15.42 16.16 6.05
C GLN A 391 -15.36 15.38 7.36
N SER A 392 -16.13 15.81 8.34
CA SER A 392 -16.34 15.07 9.58
C SER A 392 -17.31 13.89 9.43
N GLU A 393 -17.81 13.63 8.23
CA GLU A 393 -18.70 12.51 7.90
C GLU A 393 -18.39 11.92 6.52
N ILE A 394 -18.60 10.61 6.35
CA ILE A 394 -18.38 9.90 5.10
C ILE A 394 -19.49 8.90 4.82
N GLN A 395 -19.99 8.87 3.58
CA GLN A 395 -20.91 7.85 3.12
C GLN A 395 -20.13 6.56 2.82
N ALA A 396 -20.53 5.47 3.44
CA ALA A 396 -19.94 4.15 3.24
C ALA A 396 -21.02 3.10 2.96
N TYR A 397 -20.58 1.94 2.49
CA TYR A 397 -21.41 0.75 2.40
C TYR A 397 -20.78 -0.39 3.18
N LEU A 398 -21.50 -0.89 4.18
CA LEU A 398 -21.10 -2.05 4.97
C LEU A 398 -21.88 -3.26 4.44
N PRO A 399 -21.23 -4.31 3.91
CA PRO A 399 -21.94 -5.47 3.36
C PRO A 399 -23.00 -6.06 4.31
N SER A 400 -24.22 -6.20 3.81
CA SER A 400 -25.41 -6.57 4.63
C SER A 400 -25.44 -8.03 5.08
N SER A 401 -24.59 -8.88 4.51
CA SER A 401 -24.48 -10.29 4.92
C SER A 401 -23.70 -10.49 6.22
N ALA A 402 -23.09 -9.44 6.77
CA ALA A 402 -22.33 -9.46 8.00
C ALA A 402 -22.78 -8.39 8.99
N MET A 403 -22.44 -8.59 10.26
CA MET A 403 -22.51 -7.55 11.28
C MET A 403 -21.14 -6.88 11.44
N TRP A 404 -21.13 -5.60 11.83
CA TRP A 404 -19.92 -4.81 11.92
C TRP A 404 -19.80 -4.13 13.29
N TYR A 405 -18.59 -4.07 13.82
CA TYR A 405 -18.29 -3.40 15.09
C TYR A 405 -17.14 -2.42 14.89
N SER A 406 -17.29 -1.17 15.34
CA SER A 406 -16.24 -0.16 15.19
C SER A 406 -15.06 -0.43 16.11
N MET A 407 -13.86 -0.17 15.59
CA MET A 407 -12.58 -0.31 16.29
C MET A 407 -11.98 1.05 16.73
N ARG A 408 -12.75 2.13 16.71
CA ARG A 408 -12.24 3.47 17.10
C ARG A 408 -12.44 3.76 18.57
N GLU A 409 -11.36 3.68 19.34
CA GLU A 409 -11.34 3.82 20.80
C GLU A 409 -12.00 5.10 21.34
N ASN A 410 -11.80 6.24 20.66
CA ASN A 410 -12.23 7.55 21.17
C ASN A 410 -13.68 7.94 20.82
N ILE A 411 -14.32 7.26 19.86
CA ILE A 411 -15.62 7.69 19.32
C ILE A 411 -16.69 6.64 19.59
N ASP A 412 -16.54 5.48 18.95
CA ASP A 412 -17.61 4.49 18.82
C ASP A 412 -17.11 3.06 19.02
N TYR A 413 -16.06 2.86 19.81
CA TYR A 413 -15.48 1.54 20.07
C TYR A 413 -16.52 0.50 20.50
N ALA A 414 -16.48 -0.66 19.84
CA ALA A 414 -17.41 -1.77 19.98
C ALA A 414 -18.88 -1.45 19.65
N GLN A 415 -19.16 -0.27 19.09
CA GLN A 415 -20.52 0.05 18.65
C GLN A 415 -20.88 -0.80 17.42
N LYS A 416 -22.02 -1.47 17.52
CA LYS A 416 -22.60 -2.27 16.45
C LYS A 416 -23.13 -1.36 15.34
N VAL A 417 -22.78 -1.68 14.10
CA VAL A 417 -23.28 -1.02 12.90
C VAL A 417 -23.92 -2.06 11.99
N SER A 418 -25.16 -1.78 11.55
CA SER A 418 -25.88 -2.65 10.62
C SER A 418 -25.32 -2.48 9.21
N GLY A 419 -25.32 -3.56 8.43
CA GLY A 419 -24.95 -3.48 7.03
C GLY A 419 -25.98 -2.71 6.19
N GLY A 420 -25.52 -2.17 5.07
CA GLY A 420 -26.23 -1.26 4.19
C GLY A 420 -25.41 0.01 3.93
N SER A 421 -26.02 0.95 3.22
CA SER A 421 -25.47 2.31 3.06
C SER A 421 -25.63 3.08 4.37
N VAL A 422 -24.54 3.59 4.91
CA VAL A 422 -24.50 4.29 6.20
C VAL A 422 -23.69 5.58 6.10
N LEU A 423 -24.14 6.61 6.80
CA LEU A 423 -23.38 7.84 7.01
C LEU A 423 -22.59 7.69 8.31
N LEU A 424 -21.26 7.76 8.21
CA LEU A 424 -20.35 7.51 9.32
C LEU A 424 -19.70 8.83 9.76
N SER A 425 -19.65 9.08 11.06
CA SER A 425 -18.79 10.14 11.61
C SER A 425 -17.32 9.79 11.36
N ALA A 426 -16.51 10.75 10.95
CA ALA A 426 -15.09 10.61 10.62
C ALA A 426 -14.33 11.94 10.87
N PRO A 427 -14.34 12.50 12.10
CA PRO A 427 -13.58 13.70 12.41
C PRO A 427 -12.09 13.50 12.13
N GLN A 428 -11.40 14.56 11.70
CA GLN A 428 -10.00 14.48 11.28
C GLN A 428 -9.03 14.28 12.45
N ASP A 429 -9.42 14.63 13.67
CA ASP A 429 -8.57 14.51 14.85
C ASP A 429 -8.57 13.10 15.47
N ASP A 430 -9.28 12.15 14.83
CA ASP A 430 -9.40 10.75 15.26
C ASP A 430 -9.09 9.74 14.15
N LEU A 431 -9.07 8.45 14.48
CA LEU A 431 -8.92 7.39 13.48
C LEU A 431 -10.07 7.40 12.45
N ILE A 432 -9.77 7.11 11.19
CA ILE A 432 -10.79 6.85 10.17
C ILE A 432 -11.69 5.68 10.58
N PRO A 433 -12.93 5.59 10.05
CA PRO A 433 -13.80 4.45 10.36
C PRO A 433 -13.14 3.12 9.97
N VAL A 434 -13.00 2.25 10.97
CA VAL A 434 -12.48 0.89 10.84
C VAL A 434 -13.43 -0.04 11.57
N PHE A 435 -13.83 -1.12 10.92
CA PHE A 435 -14.78 -2.08 11.47
C PHE A 435 -14.23 -3.50 11.41
N ILE A 436 -14.57 -4.32 12.39
CA ILE A 436 -14.39 -5.77 12.34
C ILE A 436 -15.71 -6.45 12.03
N ARG A 437 -15.60 -7.53 11.26
CA ARG A 437 -16.70 -8.38 10.81
C ARG A 437 -17.08 -9.39 11.90
N ASP A 438 -18.37 -9.59 12.11
CA ASP A 438 -18.95 -10.70 12.88
C ASP A 438 -19.77 -11.63 11.95
N GLU A 439 -19.55 -12.93 12.12
CA GLU A 439 -20.20 -14.01 11.38
C GLU A 439 -21.05 -14.92 12.30
N LYS A 440 -22.04 -14.32 12.98
CA LYS A 440 -23.10 -15.07 13.68
C LYS A 440 -22.59 -15.95 14.83
N GLN A 441 -22.03 -15.35 15.88
CA GLN A 441 -21.65 -16.00 17.15
C GLN A 441 -20.55 -17.07 17.07
N GLU A 442 -19.95 -17.26 15.88
CA GLU A 442 -18.76 -18.06 15.68
C GLU A 442 -17.68 -17.18 15.04
N ALA A 443 -16.43 -17.40 15.44
CA ALA A 443 -15.31 -16.69 14.84
C ALA A 443 -14.12 -17.63 14.67
N ARG A 444 -13.36 -17.42 13.59
CA ARG A 444 -12.12 -18.15 13.30
C ARG A 444 -10.98 -17.16 13.14
N GLY A 445 -9.83 -17.52 13.68
CA GLY A 445 -8.63 -16.70 13.61
C GLY A 445 -7.39 -17.56 13.37
N GLN A 446 -6.34 -16.90 12.90
CA GLN A 446 -5.00 -17.46 12.79
C GLN A 446 -4.01 -16.42 13.32
N LEU A 447 -2.98 -16.89 14.00
CA LEU A 447 -1.80 -16.12 14.35
C LEU A 447 -0.58 -16.89 13.87
N VAL A 448 0.22 -16.25 13.02
CA VAL A 448 1.56 -16.73 12.66
C VAL A 448 2.60 -15.89 13.39
N TRP A 449 3.61 -16.56 13.95
CA TRP A 449 4.74 -15.91 14.61
C TRP A 449 6.05 -16.56 14.19
N ASP A 450 7.00 -15.79 13.69
CA ASP A 450 8.36 -16.24 13.37
C ASP A 450 9.40 -15.29 13.99
N ASP A 451 10.67 -15.40 13.59
CA ASP A 451 11.73 -14.49 14.03
C ASP A 451 11.71 -13.11 13.33
N GLY A 452 10.77 -12.91 12.39
CA GLY A 452 10.58 -11.66 11.67
C GLY A 452 11.58 -11.38 10.55
N GLU A 453 12.70 -12.10 10.47
CA GLU A 453 13.81 -11.72 9.59
C GLU A 453 14.53 -12.87 8.89
N SER A 454 14.38 -14.13 9.28
CA SER A 454 15.11 -15.21 8.60
C SER A 454 14.61 -15.47 7.17
N ILE A 455 15.52 -15.94 6.32
CA ILE A 455 15.24 -16.32 4.93
C ILE A 455 14.37 -17.58 4.91
N ILE A 456 13.27 -17.55 4.16
CA ILE A 456 12.37 -18.69 3.99
C ILE A 456 12.81 -19.49 2.75
N ASN A 457 13.55 -20.58 2.96
CA ASN A 457 13.92 -21.52 1.89
C ASN A 457 12.82 -22.53 1.57
N GLY A 458 11.88 -22.73 2.50
CA GLY A 458 10.73 -23.61 2.36
C GLY A 458 9.91 -23.63 3.64
N TYR A 459 8.58 -23.55 3.53
CA TYR A 459 7.69 -23.45 4.69
C TYR A 459 7.68 -24.70 5.58
N ASP A 460 8.00 -25.87 5.02
CA ASP A 460 8.07 -27.11 5.81
C ASP A 460 9.23 -27.06 6.82
N THR A 461 10.39 -26.55 6.39
CA THR A 461 11.61 -26.46 7.20
C THR A 461 11.75 -25.14 7.96
N TYR A 462 11.05 -24.08 7.54
CA TYR A 462 11.11 -22.78 8.20
C TYR A 462 10.50 -22.85 9.60
N CYS A 463 11.14 -22.20 10.57
CA CYS A 463 10.74 -22.24 11.97
C CYS A 463 9.77 -21.10 12.27
N TYR A 464 8.50 -21.44 12.48
CA TYR A 464 7.44 -20.50 12.87
C TYR A 464 6.37 -21.24 13.67
N ASP A 465 5.59 -20.47 14.42
CA ASP A 465 4.39 -20.89 15.11
C ASP A 465 3.14 -20.58 14.27
N ASP A 466 2.22 -21.54 14.18
CA ASP A 466 0.90 -21.38 13.56
C ASP A 466 -0.17 -21.76 14.59
N LEU A 467 -0.84 -20.76 15.14
CA LEU A 467 -1.92 -20.91 16.10
C LEU A 467 -3.26 -20.64 15.44
N ARG A 468 -4.15 -21.63 15.46
CA ARG A 468 -5.54 -21.51 15.00
C ARG A 468 -6.46 -21.28 16.19
N MET A 469 -7.42 -20.39 16.00
CA MET A 469 -8.39 -20.01 17.02
C MET A 469 -9.80 -20.24 16.48
N PHE A 470 -10.66 -20.86 17.29
CA PHE A 470 -12.07 -21.01 16.99
C PHE A 470 -12.90 -20.66 18.21
N PHE A 471 -13.65 -19.56 18.11
CA PHE A 471 -14.59 -19.14 19.13
C PHE A 471 -16.00 -19.62 18.76
N LYS A 472 -16.71 -20.16 19.76
CA LYS A 472 -18.11 -20.54 19.64
C LYS A 472 -18.79 -20.45 21.00
N HIS A 473 -19.86 -19.65 21.07
CA HIS A 473 -20.65 -19.40 22.29
C HIS A 473 -19.85 -18.87 23.48
N ARG A 474 -19.29 -19.75 24.32
CA ARG A 474 -18.65 -19.43 25.62
C ARG A 474 -17.29 -20.09 25.77
N ALA A 475 -16.68 -20.44 24.65
CA ALA A 475 -15.39 -21.09 24.62
C ALA A 475 -14.61 -20.65 23.38
N ILE A 476 -13.30 -20.51 23.57
CA ILE A 476 -12.33 -20.39 22.49
C ILE A 476 -11.41 -21.60 22.52
N GLN A 477 -11.35 -22.30 21.39
CA GLN A 477 -10.39 -23.35 21.15
C GLN A 477 -9.15 -22.75 20.51
N PHE A 478 -7.99 -23.07 21.08
CA PHE A 478 -6.67 -22.81 20.54
C PHE A 478 -6.09 -24.12 20.01
N SER A 479 -5.54 -24.10 18.80
CA SER A 479 -4.92 -25.28 18.19
C SER A 479 -3.61 -24.90 17.52
N ARG A 480 -2.49 -25.36 18.08
CA ARG A 480 -1.15 -25.09 17.56
C ARG A 480 -0.83 -26.10 16.45
N VAL A 481 -0.93 -25.65 15.21
CA VAL A 481 -0.75 -26.48 14.01
C VAL A 481 0.72 -26.71 13.71
N LYS A 482 1.56 -25.70 13.95
CA LYS A 482 3.01 -25.80 13.85
C LYS A 482 3.66 -25.14 15.05
N LYS A 483 4.68 -25.79 15.58
CA LYS A 483 5.48 -25.33 16.72
C LYS A 483 6.92 -25.09 16.29
N CYS A 484 7.47 -23.95 16.69
CA CYS A 484 8.89 -23.67 16.59
C CYS A 484 9.49 -23.58 18.00
N THR A 485 10.37 -24.51 18.35
CA THR A 485 10.92 -24.62 19.71
C THR A 485 12.00 -23.58 20.04
N SER A 486 12.58 -22.95 19.02
CA SER A 486 13.61 -21.91 19.19
C SER A 486 13.03 -20.50 19.37
N LEU A 487 11.72 -20.31 19.16
CA LEU A 487 11.08 -19.02 19.31
C LEU A 487 10.54 -18.82 20.72
N THR A 488 10.66 -17.57 21.19
CA THR A 488 9.96 -17.11 22.38
C THR A 488 8.78 -16.26 21.92
N VAL A 489 7.57 -16.81 22.06
CA VAL A 489 6.34 -16.13 21.67
C VAL A 489 5.64 -15.61 22.94
N PRO A 490 5.26 -14.32 22.99
CA PRO A 490 4.51 -13.78 24.12
C PRO A 490 3.19 -14.51 24.34
N SER A 491 2.83 -14.75 25.61
CA SER A 491 1.54 -15.34 25.96
C SER A 491 0.38 -14.44 25.53
N ILE A 492 -0.74 -15.06 25.16
CA ILE A 492 -2.02 -14.35 25.01
C ILE A 492 -2.56 -14.13 26.42
N THR A 493 -2.92 -12.89 26.72
CA THR A 493 -3.40 -12.46 28.04
C THR A 493 -4.77 -11.80 28.00
N THR A 494 -5.30 -11.54 26.81
CA THR A 494 -6.57 -10.85 26.60
C THR A 494 -7.39 -11.58 25.54
N ILE A 495 -8.67 -11.81 25.83
CA ILE A 495 -9.69 -12.20 24.85
C ILE A 495 -10.75 -11.11 24.85
N GLU A 496 -11.07 -10.60 23.66
CA GLU A 496 -12.14 -9.64 23.48
C GLU A 496 -13.14 -10.18 22.45
N VAL A 497 -14.42 -10.21 22.83
CA VAL A 497 -15.51 -10.73 22.02
C VAL A 497 -16.53 -9.62 21.80
N PHE A 498 -16.74 -9.29 20.53
CA PHE A 498 -17.77 -8.36 20.08
C PHE A 498 -19.03 -9.13 19.69
N GLY A 499 -20.19 -8.55 19.95
CA GLY A 499 -21.47 -9.22 19.72
C GLY A 499 -21.75 -10.38 20.69
N TYR A 500 -21.14 -10.41 21.87
CA TYR A 500 -21.37 -11.43 22.87
C TYR A 500 -22.80 -11.31 23.44
N THR A 501 -23.68 -12.27 23.12
CA THR A 501 -25.09 -12.27 23.53
C THR A 501 -25.41 -13.17 24.71
N SER A 502 -24.44 -13.92 25.22
CA SER A 502 -24.64 -14.81 26.37
C SER A 502 -24.62 -14.02 27.69
N PRO A 503 -25.14 -14.58 28.80
CA PRO A 503 -24.99 -13.97 30.12
C PRO A 503 -23.52 -13.69 30.47
N VAL A 504 -23.33 -12.71 31.36
CA VAL A 504 -22.01 -12.32 31.86
C VAL A 504 -21.27 -13.57 32.37
N PRO A 505 -20.02 -13.81 31.98
CA PRO A 505 -19.27 -14.95 32.48
C PRO A 505 -19.10 -14.94 34.00
N ASP A 506 -19.22 -16.09 34.64
CA ASP A 506 -18.71 -16.27 36.01
C ASP A 506 -17.18 -16.31 35.96
N VAL A 507 -16.52 -15.29 36.49
CA VAL A 507 -15.04 -15.18 36.53
C VAL A 507 -14.41 -16.43 37.16
N THR A 508 -15.06 -17.04 38.16
CA THR A 508 -14.51 -18.20 38.88
C THR A 508 -14.55 -19.49 38.05
N SER A 509 -15.41 -19.52 37.02
CA SER A 509 -15.58 -20.64 36.10
C SER A 509 -14.58 -20.66 34.94
N LEU A 510 -13.79 -19.59 34.76
CA LEU A 510 -12.79 -19.51 33.70
C LEU A 510 -11.71 -20.59 33.87
N ARG A 511 -11.66 -21.51 32.92
CA ARG A 511 -10.80 -22.70 32.97
C ARG A 511 -10.22 -23.03 31.60
N LYS A 512 -8.98 -23.54 31.60
CA LYS A 512 -8.38 -24.26 30.47
C LYS A 512 -8.71 -25.75 30.54
N GLN A 513 -8.96 -26.33 29.37
CA GLN A 513 -9.02 -27.76 29.16
C GLN A 513 -8.01 -28.18 28.07
N PRO A 514 -7.40 -29.37 28.17
CA PRO A 514 -7.53 -30.34 29.26
C PRO A 514 -6.85 -29.86 30.56
N GLY A 515 -7.20 -30.49 31.69
CA GLY A 515 -6.54 -30.27 32.99
C GLY A 515 -7.31 -29.38 33.97
N ASN A 516 -8.45 -28.81 33.58
CA ASN A 516 -9.29 -27.96 34.43
C ASN A 516 -8.49 -26.86 35.18
N ILE A 517 -7.58 -26.20 34.47
CA ILE A 517 -6.61 -25.26 35.05
C ILE A 517 -7.28 -23.87 35.15
N PRO A 518 -7.30 -23.22 36.33
CA PRO A 518 -7.79 -21.84 36.47
C PRO A 518 -7.05 -20.84 35.59
N LEU A 519 -7.76 -19.80 35.16
CA LEU A 519 -7.09 -18.60 34.66
C LEU A 519 -6.60 -17.74 35.84
N ASP A 520 -5.32 -17.39 35.81
CA ASP A 520 -4.64 -16.66 36.88
C ASP A 520 -4.92 -15.15 36.76
N ASN A 521 -5.26 -14.52 37.89
CA ASN A 521 -5.62 -13.09 37.96
C ASN A 521 -6.71 -12.70 36.94
N ALA A 522 -7.69 -13.58 36.75
CA ALA A 522 -8.73 -13.39 35.76
C ALA A 522 -9.65 -12.21 36.12
N ALA A 523 -9.94 -11.36 35.15
CA ALA A 523 -10.95 -10.31 35.23
C ALA A 523 -11.87 -10.34 34.02
N VAL A 524 -13.13 -9.96 34.23
CA VAL A 524 -14.18 -9.90 33.22
C VAL A 524 -14.78 -8.51 33.22
N ILE A 525 -14.85 -7.88 32.05
CA ILE A 525 -15.61 -6.65 31.82
C ILE A 525 -16.65 -6.97 30.74
N TYR A 526 -17.92 -6.76 31.07
CA TYR A 526 -19.03 -6.93 30.12
C TYR A 526 -19.81 -5.64 29.98
N ASP A 527 -19.94 -5.18 28.74
CA ASP A 527 -20.81 -4.07 28.35
C ASP A 527 -22.04 -4.66 27.64
N SER A 528 -23.17 -4.65 28.34
CA SER A 528 -24.43 -5.22 27.84
C SER A 528 -25.06 -4.39 26.72
N GLN A 529 -24.80 -3.08 26.68
CA GLN A 529 -25.33 -2.20 25.64
C GLN A 529 -24.59 -2.41 24.32
N LYS A 530 -23.26 -2.59 24.39
CA LYS A 530 -22.41 -2.84 23.23
C LYS A 530 -22.28 -4.32 22.88
N GLN A 531 -22.78 -5.21 23.74
CA GLN A 531 -22.60 -6.67 23.61
C GLN A 531 -21.11 -7.02 23.52
N ARG A 532 -20.29 -6.44 24.39
CA ARG A 532 -18.84 -6.59 24.38
C ARG A 532 -18.40 -7.30 25.65
N LEU A 533 -17.64 -8.37 25.48
CA LEU A 533 -16.99 -9.10 26.56
C LEU A 533 -15.48 -8.95 26.45
N LEU A 534 -14.82 -8.54 27.53
CA LEU A 534 -13.38 -8.53 27.67
C LEU A 534 -12.98 -9.44 28.83
N ILE A 535 -12.11 -10.40 28.56
CA ILE A 535 -11.50 -11.29 29.54
C ILE A 535 -10.00 -11.01 29.55
N THR A 536 -9.44 -10.74 30.72
CA THR A 536 -8.00 -10.63 30.91
C THR A 536 -7.54 -11.66 31.93
N ALA A 537 -6.37 -12.27 31.71
CA ALA A 537 -5.70 -13.15 32.66
C ALA A 537 -4.21 -13.27 32.29
N THR A 538 -3.35 -13.62 33.24
CA THR A 538 -1.90 -13.71 32.96
C THR A 538 -1.51 -14.95 32.18
N ASN A 539 -2.39 -15.94 32.08
CA ASN A 539 -2.09 -17.24 31.53
C ASN A 539 -3.12 -17.72 30.49
N ILE A 540 -3.83 -16.90 29.71
CA ILE A 540 -4.88 -17.39 28.78
C ILE A 540 -4.35 -18.44 27.79
N TYR A 541 -3.28 -18.14 27.07
CA TYR A 541 -2.55 -19.11 26.24
C TYR A 541 -1.06 -18.86 26.35
N VAL A 542 -0.30 -19.86 26.80
CA VAL A 542 1.13 -19.76 27.08
C VAL A 542 1.89 -20.65 26.11
N PHE A 543 2.60 -20.05 25.15
CA PHE A 543 3.25 -20.79 24.06
C PHE A 543 4.36 -21.76 24.51
N SER A 544 4.92 -21.61 25.70
CA SER A 544 5.93 -22.55 26.21
C SER A 544 5.34 -23.87 26.71
N THR A 545 4.07 -23.87 27.14
CA THR A 545 3.42 -25.03 27.78
C THR A 545 2.20 -25.54 27.03
N ASP A 546 1.46 -24.65 26.37
CA ASP A 546 0.18 -24.95 25.74
C ASP A 546 0.39 -25.41 24.28
N GLU A 547 -0.41 -26.39 23.88
CA GLU A 547 -0.46 -26.90 22.50
C GLU A 547 -1.88 -26.72 21.94
N ASN A 548 -2.77 -27.65 22.31
CA ASN A 548 -4.19 -27.61 21.98
C ASN A 548 -4.98 -27.49 23.28
N ILE A 549 -5.61 -26.33 23.48
CA ILE A 549 -6.42 -26.06 24.68
C ILE A 549 -7.77 -25.44 24.32
N ILE A 550 -8.71 -25.54 25.23
CA ILE A 550 -9.98 -24.81 25.19
C ILE A 550 -10.05 -23.94 26.44
N VAL A 551 -10.26 -22.65 26.26
CA VAL A 551 -10.60 -21.73 27.35
C VAL A 551 -12.10 -21.53 27.32
N GLY A 552 -12.79 -21.94 28.38
CA GLY A 552 -14.24 -21.86 28.50
C GLY A 552 -14.69 -21.29 29.83
N TRP A 553 -15.96 -20.87 29.87
CA TRP A 553 -16.61 -20.34 31.06
C TRP A 553 -18.11 -20.66 31.10
N ASP A 554 -18.64 -20.65 32.31
CA ASP A 554 -20.07 -20.75 32.60
C ASP A 554 -20.71 -19.36 32.74
N ASN A 555 -22.04 -19.35 32.77
CA ASN A 555 -22.80 -18.13 32.98
C ASN A 555 -22.72 -17.74 34.46
N GLY A 556 -22.43 -16.47 34.71
CA GLY A 556 -22.73 -15.84 35.99
C GLY A 556 -24.23 -15.72 36.21
N THR A 557 -24.59 -15.53 37.47
CA THR A 557 -25.97 -15.28 37.92
C THR A 557 -26.48 -13.93 37.48
#